data_AF-A0A6J6UYQ4-F1
#
_entry.id   AF-A0A6J6UYQ4-F1
#
_cell.length_a   1.000
_cell.length_b   1.000
_cell.length_c   1.000
_cell.angle_alpha   90.00
_cell.angle_beta   90.00
_cell.angle_gamma   90.00
#
_symmetry.space_group_name_H-M   'P 1'
#
loop_
_entity.id
_entity.type
_entity.pdbx_description
1 polymer ?
#
loop_
_entity_poly.entity_id
_entity_poly.type
_entity_poly.pdbx_seq_one_letter_code
_entity_poly.pdbx_strand_id
1 'polypeptide(L)'
;MAVFLSNSGGAWDNAKKMVEDGKFGGKGSEAHKATIVGDTVGDPFKDTAGPAINPLIKVMNLVGLLITPAIVGFTLDDNEQMNLVIALIATAIIVFALIRNRKRATAIA
;
A
#
# COMPACT_ATOMS: atom_id res chain seq x y z
N MET A 1 10.38 2.56 -5.13
CA MET A 1 9.25 1.79 -5.68
C MET A 1 8.36 2.59 -6.63
N ALA A 2 7.85 3.77 -6.27
CA ALA A 2 6.98 4.58 -7.15
C ALA A 2 7.54 4.74 -8.58
N VAL A 3 8.78 5.23 -8.69
CA VAL A 3 9.48 5.40 -9.97
C VAL A 3 9.65 4.10 -10.74
N PHE A 4 9.96 3.01 -10.05
CA PHE A 4 10.12 1.69 -10.67
C PHE A 4 8.82 1.23 -11.33
N LEU A 5 7.70 1.29 -10.60
CA LEU A 5 6.39 0.84 -11.08
C LEU A 5 5.90 1.68 -12.26
N SER A 6 6.05 3.01 -12.17
CA SER A 6 5.68 3.92 -13.27
C SER A 6 6.54 3.68 -14.51
N ASN A 7 7.85 3.52 -14.35
CA ASN A 7 8.74 3.32 -15.49
C ASN A 7 8.60 1.94 -16.12
N SER A 8 8.47 0.87 -15.32
CA SER A 8 8.32 -0.48 -15.85
C SER A 8 6.99 -0.66 -16.59
N GLY A 9 5.88 -0.16 -16.04
CA GLY A 9 4.58 -0.23 -16.71
C GLY A 9 4.56 0.63 -17.99
N GLY A 10 5.13 1.84 -17.96
CA GLY A 10 5.27 2.66 -19.17
C GLY A 10 6.17 2.04 -20.24
N ALA A 11 7.24 1.34 -19.83
CA ALA A 11 8.10 0.62 -20.76
C ALA A 11 7.37 -0.53 -21.46
N TRP A 12 6.55 -1.30 -20.74
CA TRP A 12 5.75 -2.38 -21.35
C TRP A 12 4.67 -1.84 -22.31
N ASP A 13 3.98 -0.75 -21.97
CA ASP A 13 3.02 -0.11 -22.89
C ASP A 13 3.69 0.38 -24.18
N ASN A 14 4.84 1.04 -24.05
CA ASN A 14 5.60 1.53 -25.19
C ASN A 14 6.17 0.39 -26.04
N ALA A 15 6.60 -0.70 -25.42
CA ALA A 15 7.02 -1.90 -26.14
C ALA A 15 5.86 -2.53 -26.94
N LYS A 16 4.66 -2.59 -26.36
CA LYS A 16 3.44 -3.03 -27.05
C LYS A 16 3.14 -2.13 -28.26
N LYS A 17 3.09 -0.81 -28.07
CA LYS A 17 2.86 0.17 -29.15
C LYS A 17 3.90 0.04 -30.28
N MET A 18 5.17 -0.15 -29.93
CA MET A 18 6.23 -0.36 -30.93
C MET A 18 5.96 -1.61 -31.80
N VAL A 19 5.43 -2.68 -31.21
CA VAL A 19 5.05 -3.88 -31.97
C VAL A 19 3.79 -3.66 -32.78
N GLU A 20 2.82 -2.92 -32.24
CA GLU A 20 1.61 -2.52 -32.96
C GLU A 20 1.91 -1.69 -34.22
N ASP A 21 2.96 -0.87 -34.18
CA ASP A 21 3.45 -0.05 -35.31
C ASP A 21 4.16 -0.87 -36.41
N GLY A 22 4.23 -2.20 -36.25
CA GLY A 22 4.76 -3.12 -37.28
C GLY A 22 6.19 -3.59 -37.04
N LYS A 23 6.90 -3.08 -36.02
CA LYS A 23 8.19 -3.66 -35.65
C LYS A 23 7.96 -5.03 -35.02
N PHE A 24 8.71 -6.04 -35.46
CA PHE A 24 8.57 -7.42 -34.95
C PHE A 24 7.22 -8.11 -35.27
N GLY A 25 6.67 -7.87 -36.48
CA GLY A 25 5.57 -8.66 -37.02
C GLY A 25 4.18 -8.05 -36.89
N GLY A 26 4.04 -6.91 -36.20
CA GLY A 26 2.78 -6.17 -36.19
C GLY A 26 1.68 -6.80 -35.33
N LYS A 27 0.48 -6.22 -35.42
CA LYS A 27 -0.70 -6.70 -34.70
C LYS A 27 -1.05 -8.14 -35.08
N GLY A 28 -1.36 -8.94 -34.06
CA GLY A 28 -1.74 -10.35 -34.20
C GLY A 28 -0.57 -11.34 -34.23
N SER A 29 0.68 -10.86 -34.30
CA SER A 29 1.88 -11.67 -34.18
C SER A 29 2.06 -12.26 -32.76
N GLU A 30 2.91 -13.28 -32.62
CA GLU A 30 3.27 -13.83 -31.31
C GLU A 30 3.98 -12.78 -30.43
N ALA A 31 4.79 -11.91 -31.03
CA ALA A 31 5.41 -10.78 -30.33
C ALA A 31 4.36 -9.82 -29.77
N HIS A 32 3.30 -9.54 -30.52
CA HIS A 32 2.19 -8.68 -30.07
C HIS A 32 1.42 -9.31 -28.89
N LYS A 33 1.16 -10.62 -28.94
CA LYS A 33 0.52 -11.33 -27.81
C LYS A 33 1.38 -11.25 -26.55
N ALA A 34 2.70 -11.44 -26.67
CA ALA A 34 3.62 -11.36 -25.54
C ALA A 34 3.67 -9.95 -24.91
N THR A 35 3.70 -8.90 -25.74
CA THR A 35 3.72 -7.51 -25.25
C THR A 35 2.39 -7.07 -24.63
N ILE A 36 1.25 -7.60 -25.09
CA ILE A 36 -0.05 -7.41 -24.42
C ILE A 36 -0.02 -7.93 -22.98
N VAL A 37 0.55 -9.12 -22.75
CA VAL A 37 0.68 -9.68 -21.39
C VAL A 37 1.55 -8.77 -20.52
N GLY A 38 2.67 -8.28 -21.06
CA GLY A 38 3.54 -7.33 -20.35
C GLY A 38 2.82 -6.04 -19.96
N ASP A 39 2.06 -5.44 -20.88
CA ASP A 39 1.29 -4.22 -20.61
C ASP A 39 0.16 -4.47 -19.60
N THR A 40 -0.52 -5.61 -19.67
CA THR A 40 -1.58 -5.99 -18.70
C THR A 40 -1.02 -6.09 -17.28
N VAL A 41 0.21 -6.60 -17.11
CA VAL A 41 0.90 -6.60 -15.82
C VAL A 41 1.36 -5.19 -15.43
N GLY A 42 1.71 -4.36 -16.41
CA GLY A 42 2.16 -2.98 -16.25
C GLY A 42 1.07 -1.97 -15.91
N ASP A 43 -0.19 -2.20 -16.29
CA ASP A 43 -1.31 -1.28 -16.08
C ASP A 43 -1.55 -0.97 -14.59
N PRO A 44 -1.65 -1.97 -13.69
CA PRO A 44 -1.75 -1.68 -12.26
C PRO A 44 -0.52 -0.94 -11.71
N PHE A 45 0.64 -1.12 -12.32
CA PHE A 45 1.89 -0.51 -11.85
C PHE A 45 1.98 0.97 -12.23
N LYS A 46 1.69 1.31 -13.49
CA LYS A 46 1.82 2.69 -13.99
C LYS A 46 0.62 3.59 -13.67
N ASP A 47 -0.60 3.02 -13.61
CA ASP A 47 -1.82 3.82 -13.48
C ASP A 47 -2.40 3.82 -12.06
N THR A 48 -2.05 2.82 -11.24
CA THR A 48 -2.60 2.69 -9.87
C THR A 48 -1.50 2.78 -8.81
N ALA A 49 -0.65 1.77 -8.70
CA ALA A 49 0.26 1.62 -7.57
C ALA A 49 1.40 2.65 -7.58
N GLY A 50 2.02 2.90 -8.74
CA GLY A 50 3.10 3.88 -8.90
C GLY A 50 2.66 5.29 -8.49
N PRO A 51 1.61 5.86 -9.12
CA PRO A 51 1.10 7.18 -8.78
C PRO A 51 0.57 7.30 -7.34
N ALA A 52 -0.01 6.23 -6.77
CA ALA A 52 -0.58 6.25 -5.41
C ALA A 52 0.45 6.37 -4.28
N ILE A 53 1.72 6.01 -4.51
CA ILE A 53 2.75 6.07 -3.47
C ILE A 53 3.10 7.53 -3.08
N ASN A 54 3.08 8.46 -4.03
CA ASN A 54 3.39 9.87 -3.75
C ASN A 54 2.40 10.55 -2.79
N PRO A 55 1.07 10.48 -3.01
CA PRO A 55 0.11 11.01 -2.05
C PRO A 55 0.11 10.20 -0.74
N LEU A 56 0.35 8.88 -0.78
CA LEU A 56 0.48 8.07 0.45
C LEU A 56 1.56 8.63 1.39
N ILE A 57 2.77 8.88 0.87
CA ILE A 57 3.88 9.43 1.66
C ILE A 57 3.51 10.82 2.22
N LYS A 58 2.87 11.67 1.40
CA LYS A 58 2.47 13.01 1.82
C LYS A 58 1.45 12.98 2.96
N VAL A 59 0.44 12.12 2.83
CA VAL A 59 -0.61 11.98 3.85
C VAL A 59 -0.05 11.36 5.13
N MET A 60 0.78 10.32 5.03
CA MET A 60 1.42 9.70 6.20
C MET A 60 2.27 10.70 6.98
N ASN A 61 3.08 11.52 6.29
CA ASN A 61 3.88 12.56 6.94
C ASN A 61 3.02 13.64 7.59
N LEU A 62 1.95 14.09 6.92
CA LEU A 62 1.03 15.09 7.45
C LEU A 62 0.33 14.58 8.72
N VAL A 63 -0.21 13.36 8.68
CA VAL A 63 -0.85 12.73 9.84
C VAL A 63 0.14 12.59 10.99
N GLY A 64 1.38 12.15 10.70
CA GLY A 64 2.44 12.08 11.70
C GLY A 64 2.69 13.41 12.39
N LEU A 65 2.88 14.49 11.62
CA LEU A 65 3.11 15.84 12.14
C LEU A 65 1.94 16.36 12.98
N LEU A 66 0.70 16.06 12.61
CA LEU A 66 -0.48 16.47 13.38
C LEU A 66 -0.60 15.74 14.72
N ILE A 67 -0.16 14.49 14.79
CA ILE A 67 -0.24 13.67 16.01
C ILE A 67 0.95 13.91 16.95
N THR A 68 2.11 14.35 16.45
CA THR A 68 3.33 14.58 17.24
C THR A 68 3.10 15.38 18.53
N PRO A 69 2.40 16.54 18.55
CA PRO A 69 2.21 17.31 19.78
C PRO A 69 1.40 16.54 20.84
N ALA A 70 0.42 15.74 20.43
CA ALA A 70 -0.37 14.92 21.34
C ALA A 70 0.49 13.81 21.97
N ILE A 71 1.37 13.17 21.19
CA ILE A 71 2.28 12.16 21.71
C ILE A 71 3.23 12.77 22.74
N VAL A 72 3.83 13.92 22.43
CA VAL A 72 4.76 14.62 23.33
C VAL A 72 4.04 14.98 24.64
N GLY A 73 2.89 15.67 24.55
CA GLY A 73 2.18 16.16 25.74
C GLY A 73 1.55 15.07 26.61
N PHE A 74 1.14 13.93 26.04
CA PHE A 74 0.52 12.86 26.83
C PHE A 74 1.50 11.77 27.28
N THR A 75 2.61 11.57 26.57
CA THR A 75 3.48 10.40 26.77
C THR A 75 4.84 10.76 27.36
N LEU A 76 5.42 11.92 27.01
CA LEU A 76 6.81 12.26 27.35
C LEU A 76 6.96 13.16 28.58
N ASP A 77 5.94 13.93 28.94
CA ASP A 77 5.95 14.82 30.11
C ASP A 77 5.78 14.02 31.42
N ASP A 78 6.77 13.20 31.81
CA ASP A 78 6.95 12.50 33.12
C ASP A 78 5.64 12.04 33.83
N ASN A 79 4.63 11.67 33.05
CA ASN A 79 3.29 11.35 33.52
C ASN A 79 3.15 9.83 33.69
N GLU A 80 4.10 9.24 34.45
CA GLU A 80 4.28 7.79 34.56
C GLU A 80 2.97 7.07 34.96
N GLN A 81 2.18 7.66 35.86
CA GLN A 81 0.89 7.11 36.26
C GLN A 81 -0.14 7.14 35.14
N MET A 82 -0.23 8.24 34.38
CA MET A 82 -1.16 8.35 33.26
C MET A 82 -0.79 7.36 32.14
N ASN A 83 0.52 7.25 31.84
CA ASN A 83 1.05 6.31 30.86
C ASN A 83 0.74 4.86 31.24
N LEU A 84 0.91 4.51 32.51
CA LEU A 84 0.62 3.16 33.01
C LEU A 84 -0.88 2.84 32.93
N VAL A 85 -1.76 3.79 33.26
CA VAL A 85 -3.22 3.63 33.12
C VAL A 85 -3.61 3.41 31.65
N ILE A 86 -3.09 4.23 30.74
CA ILE A 86 -3.35 4.07 29.29
C ILE A 86 -2.89 2.70 28.80
N ALA A 87 -1.69 2.26 29.20
CA ALA A 87 -1.14 0.96 28.81
C ALA A 87 -1.99 -0.22 29.31
N LEU A 88 -2.48 -0.16 30.56
CA LEU A 88 -3.34 -1.19 31.13
C LEU A 88 -4.69 -1.26 30.41
N ILE A 89 -5.33 -0.12 30.15
CA ILE A 89 -6.61 -0.07 29.42
C ILE A 89 -6.45 -0.60 28.00
N ALA A 90 -5.41 -0.17 27.28
CA ALA A 90 -5.13 -0.63 25.92
C ALA A 90 -4.92 -2.15 25.88
N THR A 91 -4.13 -2.68 26.83
CA THR A 91 -3.89 -4.13 26.93
C THR A 91 -5.18 -4.89 27.22
N ALA A 92 -6.02 -4.40 28.13
CA ALA A 92 -7.29 -5.03 28.45
C ALA A 92 -8.24 -5.05 27.23
N ILE A 93 -8.31 -3.95 26.47
CA ILE A 93 -9.11 -3.87 25.24
C ILE A 93 -8.62 -4.87 24.19
N ILE A 94 -7.30 -4.96 23.96
CA ILE A 94 -6.71 -5.90 23.00
C ILE A 94 -7.00 -7.34 23.41
N VAL A 95 -6.77 -7.69 24.68
CA VAL A 95 -7.05 -9.04 25.21
C VAL A 95 -8.53 -9.38 25.06
N PHE A 96 -9.43 -8.46 25.41
CA PHE A 96 -10.86 -8.65 25.24
C PHE A 96 -11.25 -8.86 23.77
N ALA A 97 -10.71 -8.04 22.86
CA ALA A 97 -10.94 -8.16 21.42
C ALA A 97 -10.47 -9.52 20.88
N LEU A 98 -9.29 -9.99 21.31
CA LEU A 98 -8.75 -11.30 20.94
C LEU A 98 -9.59 -12.45 21.47
N ILE A 99 -10.04 -12.39 22.73
CA ILE A 99 -10.94 -13.40 23.31
C ILE A 99 -12.27 -13.43 22.55
N ARG A 100 -12.86 -12.27 22.25
CA ARG A 100 -14.10 -12.18 21.47
C ARG A 100 -13.93 -12.75 20.06
N ASN A 101 -12.81 -12.46 19.40
CA ASN A 101 -12.51 -12.98 18.07
C ASN A 101 -12.36 -14.51 18.10
N ARG A 102 -11.62 -15.05 19.07
CA ARG A 102 -11.47 -16.50 19.25
C ARG A 102 -12.80 -17.19 19.52
N LYS A 103 -13.64 -16.65 20.41
CA LYS A 103 -14.97 -17.22 20.70
C LYS A 103 -15.89 -17.24 19.47
N ARG A 104 -15.79 -16.23 18.59
CA ARG A 104 -16.53 -16.20 17.32
C ARG A 104 -16.02 -17.22 16.31
N ALA A 105 -14.70 -17.45 16.25
CA ALA A 105 -14.12 -18.46 15.37
C ALA A 105 -14.51 -19.90 15.78
N THR A 106 -14.58 -20.19 17.09
CA THR A 106 -14.96 -21.52 17.59
C THR A 106 -16.46 -21.80 17.49
N ALA A 107 -17.32 -20.77 17.51
CA ALA A 107 -18.77 -20.93 17.43
C ALA A 107 -19.30 -21.19 15.99
N ILE A 108 -18.43 -21.14 14.98
CA ILE A 108 -18.77 -21.39 13.56
C ILE A 108 -18.32 -22.80 13.12
N ALA A 109 -17.73 -23.60 14.03
CA ALA A 109 -17.34 -24.99 13.79
C ALA A 109 -18.42 -25.98 14.23
#